data_AF-A0A7G9Z0F4-F1
#
_entry.id   AF-A0A7G9Z0F4-F1
#
_cell.length_a   1.000
_cell.length_b   1.000
_cell.length_c   1.000
_cell.angle_alpha   90.00
_cell.angle_beta   90.00
_cell.angle_gamma   90.00
#
_symmetry.space_group_name_H-M   'P 1'
#
loop_
_entity.id
_entity.type
_entity.pdbx_description
1 polymer ?
#
loop_
_entity_poly.entity_id
_entity_poly.type
_entity_poly.pdbx_seq_one_letter_code
_entity_poly.pdbx_strand_id
1 'polypeptide(L)'
;MNQAQAKDRARALLDMIENMYEIRITNSEQVIEAITEKTLDEQRILTISTSLNSWVAMNPMDTGEVEIPMEVVNELIRCICIAKMKTL
;
A
#
# COMPACT_ATOMS: atom_id res chain seq x y z
N MET A 1 -16.08 3.54 -0.62
CA MET A 1 -16.41 2.10 -0.77
C MET A 1 -16.77 1.53 0.60
N ASN A 2 -17.33 0.31 0.67
CA ASN A 2 -17.44 -0.39 1.97
C ASN A 2 -16.12 -1.13 2.33
N GLN A 3 -16.04 -1.69 3.54
CA GLN A 3 -14.81 -2.36 4.02
C GLN A 3 -14.37 -3.51 3.12
N ALA A 4 -15.30 -4.38 2.71
CA ALA A 4 -14.99 -5.55 1.89
C ALA A 4 -14.44 -5.13 0.53
N GLN A 5 -15.13 -4.20 -0.14
CA GLN A 5 -14.70 -3.62 -1.41
C GLN A 5 -13.32 -2.97 -1.30
N ALA A 6 -13.03 -2.26 -0.19
CA ALA A 6 -11.74 -1.61 0.03
C ALA A 6 -10.61 -2.64 0.21
N LYS A 7 -10.86 -3.71 0.97
CA LYS A 7 -9.91 -4.82 1.13
C LYS A 7 -9.64 -5.51 -0.20
N ASP A 8 -10.67 -5.81 -0.98
CA ASP A 8 -10.52 -6.44 -2.29
C ASP A 8 -9.75 -5.56 -3.27
N ARG A 9 -10.01 -4.24 -3.25
CA ARG A 9 -9.28 -3.28 -4.10
C ARG A 9 -7.81 -3.18 -3.72
N ALA A 10 -7.50 -3.06 -2.42
CA ALA A 10 -6.13 -3.02 -1.94
C ALA A 10 -5.38 -4.31 -2.27
N ARG A 11 -6.02 -5.48 -2.06
CA ARG A 11 -5.45 -6.79 -2.40
C ARG A 11 -5.12 -6.90 -3.88
N ALA A 12 -6.08 -6.59 -4.76
CA ALA A 12 -5.87 -6.65 -6.21
C ALA A 12 -4.71 -5.76 -6.67
N LEU A 13 -4.50 -4.61 -6.01
CA LEU A 13 -3.37 -3.72 -6.32
C LEU A 13 -2.04 -4.28 -5.80
N LEU A 14 -2.00 -4.92 -4.62
CA LEU A 14 -0.79 -5.59 -4.15
C LEU A 14 -0.44 -6.83 -4.99
N ASP A 15 -1.44 -7.64 -5.36
CA ASP A 15 -1.25 -8.78 -6.27
C ASP A 15 -0.66 -8.33 -7.62
N MET A 16 -1.07 -7.15 -8.11
CA MET A 16 -0.49 -6.58 -9.33
C MET A 16 1.00 -6.24 -9.16
N ILE A 17 1.40 -5.72 -8.00
CA ILE A 17 2.81 -5.42 -7.68
C ILE A 17 3.61 -6.72 -7.60
N GLU A 18 3.09 -7.74 -6.90
CA GLU A 18 3.70 -9.07 -6.80
C GLU A 18 3.96 -9.66 -8.18
N ASN A 19 2.96 -9.65 -9.06
CA ASN A 19 3.09 -10.18 -10.41
C ASN A 19 4.07 -9.37 -11.29
N MET A 20 4.11 -8.04 -11.13
CA MET A 20 4.98 -7.19 -11.96
C MET A 20 6.47 -7.36 -11.64
N TYR A 21 6.80 -7.63 -10.38
CA TYR A 21 8.18 -7.81 -9.94
C TYR A 21 8.57 -9.28 -9.68
N GLU A 22 7.66 -10.22 -9.94
CA GLU A 22 7.85 -11.65 -9.66
C GLU A 22 8.26 -11.91 -8.19
N ILE A 23 7.59 -11.20 -7.26
CA ILE A 23 7.83 -11.30 -5.81
C ILE A 23 6.58 -11.78 -5.05
N ARG A 24 6.77 -12.14 -3.78
CA ARG A 24 5.71 -12.31 -2.79
C ARG A 24 5.84 -11.31 -1.65
N ILE A 25 4.80 -10.53 -1.39
CA ILE A 25 4.70 -9.63 -0.23
C ILE A 25 4.23 -10.45 0.98
N THR A 26 5.16 -10.75 1.89
CA THR A 26 4.93 -11.70 2.99
C THR A 26 3.95 -11.17 4.04
N ASN A 27 3.84 -9.86 4.18
CA ASN A 27 2.93 -9.18 5.12
C ASN A 27 1.75 -8.46 4.44
N SER A 28 1.31 -8.93 3.27
CA SER A 28 0.27 -8.28 2.45
C SER A 28 -1.05 -8.01 3.19
N GLU A 29 -1.55 -8.97 3.98
CA GLU A 29 -2.77 -8.77 4.78
C GLU A 29 -2.62 -7.65 5.81
N GLN A 30 -1.45 -7.54 6.47
CA GLN A 30 -1.18 -6.45 7.42
C GLN A 30 -1.18 -5.09 6.71
N VAL A 31 -0.62 -5.01 5.50
CA VAL A 31 -0.62 -3.81 4.68
C VAL A 31 -2.06 -3.43 4.26
N ILE A 32 -2.85 -4.42 3.82
CA ILE A 32 -4.27 -4.22 3.43
C ILE A 32 -5.09 -3.71 4.61
N GLU A 33 -4.91 -4.30 5.79
CA GLU A 33 -5.60 -3.87 7.00
C GLU A 33 -5.21 -2.43 7.38
N ALA A 34 -3.92 -2.12 7.43
CA ALA A 34 -3.46 -0.77 7.75
C ALA A 34 -4.03 0.30 6.81
N ILE A 35 -4.08 0.02 5.50
CA ILE A 35 -4.66 0.95 4.51
C ILE A 35 -6.17 1.11 4.74
N THR A 36 -6.90 -0.01 4.85
CA THR A 36 -8.37 -0.01 4.86
C THR A 36 -8.98 0.38 6.21
N GLU A 37 -8.22 0.32 7.29
CA GLU A 37 -8.58 0.96 8.57
C GLU A 37 -8.53 2.48 8.51
N LYS A 38 -7.72 3.04 7.60
CA LYS A 38 -7.45 4.48 7.52
C LYS A 38 -8.22 5.17 6.41
N THR A 39 -8.54 4.45 5.33
CA THR A 39 -9.32 4.99 4.23
C THR A 39 -10.13 3.93 3.52
N LEU A 40 -11.37 4.29 3.16
CA LEU A 40 -12.24 3.54 2.25
C LEU A 40 -12.46 4.27 0.91
N ASP A 41 -11.70 5.35 0.70
CA ASP A 41 -11.69 6.12 -0.54
C ASP A 41 -10.80 5.44 -1.57
N GLU A 42 -11.37 5.18 -2.75
CA GLU A 42 -10.71 4.43 -3.82
C GLU A 42 -9.44 5.11 -4.32
N GLN A 43 -9.50 6.44 -4.49
CA GLN A 43 -8.40 7.21 -5.03
C GLN A 43 -7.20 7.22 -4.07
N ARG A 44 -7.46 7.34 -2.76
CA ARG A 44 -6.42 7.24 -1.73
C ARG A 44 -5.79 5.85 -1.68
N ILE A 45 -6.60 4.79 -1.76
CA ILE A 45 -6.10 3.41 -1.81
C ILE A 45 -5.17 3.25 -3.02
N LEU A 46 -5.63 3.66 -4.22
CA LEU A 46 -4.83 3.62 -5.43
C LEU A 46 -3.50 4.39 -5.26
N THR A 47 -3.57 5.61 -4.74
CA THR A 47 -2.37 6.45 -4.54
C THR A 47 -1.37 5.80 -3.59
N ILE A 48 -1.83 5.23 -2.47
CA ILE A 48 -0.96 4.50 -1.52
C ILE A 48 -0.33 3.29 -2.21
N SER A 49 -1.12 2.46 -2.90
CA SER A 49 -0.60 1.28 -3.61
C SER A 49 0.39 1.66 -4.71
N THR A 50 0.19 2.76 -5.44
CA THR A 50 1.17 3.27 -6.41
C THR A 50 2.47 3.71 -5.72
N SER A 51 2.40 4.35 -4.56
CA SER A 51 3.61 4.71 -3.81
C SER A 51 4.34 3.47 -3.27
N LEU A 52 3.61 2.45 -2.81
CA LEU A 52 4.18 1.16 -2.42
C LEU A 52 4.85 0.45 -3.60
N ASN A 53 4.23 0.48 -4.78
CA ASN A 53 4.82 -0.04 -6.02
C ASN A 53 6.18 0.62 -6.30
N SER A 54 6.25 1.95 -6.23
CA SER A 54 7.50 2.69 -6.39
C SER A 54 8.53 2.32 -5.32
N TRP A 55 8.11 2.12 -4.07
CA TRP A 55 9.01 1.69 -3.01
C TRP A 55 9.60 0.30 -3.31
N VAL A 56 8.77 -0.67 -3.73
CA VAL A 56 9.24 -2.01 -4.13
C VAL A 56 10.23 -1.92 -5.30
N ALA A 57 9.92 -1.12 -6.33
CA ALA A 57 10.80 -0.93 -7.49
C ALA A 57 12.21 -0.43 -7.12
N MET A 58 12.30 0.39 -6.07
CA MET A 58 13.54 1.01 -5.61
C MET A 58 14.30 0.15 -4.58
N ASN A 59 13.67 -0.91 -4.07
CA ASN A 59 14.25 -1.83 -3.08
C ASN A 59 14.21 -3.26 -3.64
N PRO A 60 14.99 -3.55 -4.71
CA PRO A 60 15.03 -4.88 -5.30
C PRO A 60 15.51 -5.91 -4.27
N MET A 61 14.81 -7.04 -4.17
CA MET A 61 15.17 -8.14 -3.29
C MET A 61 15.73 -9.31 -4.09
N ASP A 62 16.73 -9.98 -3.52
CA ASP A 62 17.40 -11.12 -4.14
C ASP A 62 16.58 -12.43 -4.05
N THR A 63 15.59 -12.48 -3.15
CA THR A 63 14.95 -13.75 -2.73
C THR A 63 13.53 -13.96 -3.26
N GLY A 64 13.00 -13.05 -4.09
CA GLY A 64 11.61 -13.12 -4.56
C GLY A 64 10.56 -12.95 -3.45
N GLU A 65 10.97 -12.62 -2.23
CA GLU A 65 10.09 -12.29 -1.10
C GLU A 65 10.40 -10.89 -0.61
N VAL A 66 9.37 -10.13 -0.29
CA VAL A 66 9.45 -8.76 0.24
C VAL A 66 8.58 -8.67 1.46
N GLU A 67 9.13 -8.20 2.58
CA GLU A 67 8.34 -7.65 3.67
C GLU A 67 8.33 -6.13 3.52
N ILE A 68 7.14 -5.52 3.43
CA ILE A 68 7.03 -4.06 3.36
C ILE A 68 7.08 -3.52 4.80
N PRO A 69 8.08 -2.70 5.18
CA PRO A 69 8.16 -2.16 6.53
C PRO A 69 6.91 -1.33 6.85
N MET A 70 6.29 -1.59 8.01
CA MET A 70 5.07 -0.88 8.39
C MET A 70 5.31 0.62 8.61
N GLU A 71 6.54 1.06 8.89
CA GLU A 71 6.87 2.49 8.92
C GLU A 71 6.63 3.17 7.55
N VAL A 72 6.97 2.49 6.46
CA VAL A 72 6.75 2.99 5.09
C VAL A 72 5.25 3.09 4.81
N VAL A 73 4.49 2.05 5.13
CA VAL A 73 3.02 2.03 4.96
C VAL A 73 2.37 3.16 5.74
N ASN A 74 2.75 3.31 7.01
CA ASN A 74 2.21 4.33 7.90
C ASN A 74 2.56 5.76 7.47
N GLU A 75 3.79 5.99 6.96
CA GLU A 75 4.19 7.28 6.40
C GLU A 75 3.36 7.64 5.17
N LEU A 76 3.18 6.70 4.24
CA LEU A 76 2.38 6.93 3.03
C LEU A 76 0.91 7.24 3.36
N ILE A 77 0.31 6.46 4.28
CA ILE A 77 -1.04 6.71 4.78
C ILE A 77 -1.12 8.12 5.38
N ARG A 78 -0.15 8.51 6.21
CA ARG A 78 -0.14 9.84 6.83
C ARG A 78 -0.10 10.94 5.78
N CYS A 79 0.84 10.85 4.83
CA CYS A 79 1.01 11.84 3.75
C CYS A 79 -0.25 11.99 2.89
N ILE A 80 -0.92 10.89 2.57
CA ILE A 80 -2.03 10.87 1.61
C ILE A 80 -3.38 11.12 2.29
N CYS A 81 -3.61 10.54 3.48
CA CYS A 81 -4.91 10.59 4.14
C CYS A 81 -5.04 11.73 5.15
N ILE A 82 -3.92 12.15 5.77
CA ILE A 82 -3.90 13.11 6.90
C ILE A 82 -3.40 14.49 6.44
N ALA A 83 -3.34 14.76 5.13
CA ALA A 83 -2.99 16.10 4.62
C ALA A 83 -4.02 17.18 5.05
N LYS A 84 -3.86 17.68 6.27
CA LYS A 84 -4.30 19.00 6.73
C LYS A 84 -3.12 19.66 7.45
N MET A 85 -2.86 20.90 7.00
CA MET A 85 -1.98 21.94 7.54
C MET A 85 -0.51 21.94 7.08
N LYS A 86 -0.24 22.77 6.06
CA LYS A 86 0.47 24.06 6.23
C LYS A 86 0.22 24.93 4.99
N THR A 87 -0.88 25.68 4.99
CA THR A 87 -0.90 26.99 4.34
C THR A 87 -0.19 27.94 5.30
N LEU A 88 1.04 28.31 4.96
CA LEU A 88 1.67 29.55 5.45
C LEU A 88 1.06 30.73 4.69
#